data_AF-A0A6B0WBY2-F1
#
_entry.id   AF-A0A6B0WBY2-F1
#
_cell.length_a   1.000
_cell.length_b   1.000
_cell.length_c   1.000
_cell.angle_alpha   90.00
_cell.angle_beta   90.00
_cell.angle_gamma   90.00
#
_symmetry.space_group_name_H-M   'P 1'
#
loop_
_entity.id
_entity.type
_entity.pdbx_description
1 polymer ?
#
loop_
_entity_poly.entity_id
_entity_poly.type
_entity_poly.pdbx_seq_one_letter_code
_entity_poly.pdbx_strand_id
1 'polypeptide(L)'
;MPQSRLFVAWRQRRLRIAVSAAGLVLLVYAGLSLVVAETLTKPYRRALASSPADFDLAYEDVTFPSTGDAIPLRGWFVPAAGSDRVVLIVHGRNSNRAGDNGQHVPNAAALVARGYNALLFDLR
;
A
#
# COMPACT_ATOMS: atom_id res chain seq x y z
N MET A 1 -43.92 -49.33 -21.44
CA MET A 1 -43.11 -48.75 -20.34
C MET A 1 -42.42 -47.46 -20.81
N PRO A 2 -42.91 -46.25 -20.47
CA PRO A 2 -42.35 -44.97 -20.93
C PRO A 2 -41.64 -44.15 -19.82
N GLN A 3 -41.40 -44.71 -18.62
CA GLN A 3 -40.97 -43.92 -17.47
C GLN A 3 -39.45 -43.57 -17.42
N SER A 4 -38.62 -44.19 -18.27
CA SER A 4 -37.15 -44.00 -18.21
C SER A 4 -36.65 -42.66 -18.75
N ARG A 5 -37.35 -42.04 -19.71
CA ARG A 5 -36.93 -40.78 -20.34
C ARG A 5 -37.10 -39.56 -19.41
N LEU A 6 -38.14 -39.57 -18.58
CA LEU A 6 -38.44 -38.48 -17.64
C LEU A 6 -37.41 -38.41 -16.50
N PHE A 7 -36.98 -39.57 -15.98
CA PHE A 7 -35.93 -39.65 -14.96
C PHE A 7 -34.56 -39.14 -15.48
N VAL A 8 -34.20 -39.51 -16.71
CA VAL A 8 -32.94 -39.05 -17.33
C VAL A 8 -32.98 -37.54 -17.60
N ALA A 9 -34.07 -37.01 -18.14
CA ALA A 9 -34.23 -35.58 -18.39
C ALA A 9 -34.20 -34.75 -17.09
N TRP A 10 -34.83 -35.24 -16.02
CA TRP A 10 -34.81 -34.59 -14.71
C TRP A 10 -33.41 -34.61 -14.07
N ARG A 11 -32.69 -35.73 -14.16
CA ARG A 11 -31.29 -35.85 -13.70
C ARG A 11 -30.35 -34.92 -14.47
N GLN A 12 -30.49 -34.87 -15.80
CA GLN A 12 -29.68 -33.96 -16.65
C GLN A 12 -29.97 -32.49 -16.37
N ARG A 13 -31.25 -32.13 -16.13
CA ARG A 13 -31.63 -30.76 -15.73
C ARG A 13 -31.03 -30.37 -14.38
N ARG A 14 -31.08 -31.26 -13.38
CA ARG A 14 -30.45 -31.02 -12.06
C ARG A 14 -28.94 -30.88 -12.15
N LEU A 15 -28.28 -31.74 -12.94
CA LEU A 15 -26.84 -31.66 -13.17
C LEU A 15 -26.45 -30.33 -13.82
N ARG A 16 -27.20 -29.89 -14.84
CA ARG A 16 -26.97 -28.58 -15.50
C ARG A 16 -27.11 -27.43 -14.52
N ILE A 17 -28.14 -27.42 -13.69
CA ILE A 17 -28.33 -26.39 -12.66
C ILE A 17 -27.16 -26.39 -11.66
N ALA A 18 -26.74 -27.57 -11.19
CA ALA A 18 -25.62 -27.69 -10.26
C ALA A 18 -24.30 -27.18 -10.87
N VAL A 19 -24.02 -27.55 -12.13
CA VAL A 19 -22.82 -27.08 -12.85
C VAL A 19 -22.86 -25.57 -13.09
N SER A 20 -24.02 -25.01 -13.50
CA SER A 20 -24.18 -23.56 -13.66
C SER A 20 -24.02 -22.82 -12.33
N ALA A 21 -24.57 -23.34 -11.23
CA ALA A 21 -24.41 -22.76 -9.90
C ALA A 21 -22.94 -22.81 -9.45
N ALA A 22 -22.26 -23.95 -9.63
CA ALA A 22 -20.84 -24.07 -9.33
C ALA A 22 -19.98 -23.11 -10.17
N GLY A 23 -20.28 -22.98 -11.47
CA GLY A 23 -19.64 -22.02 -12.35
C GLY A 23 -19.85 -20.57 -11.89
N LEU A 24 -21.06 -20.21 -11.48
CA LEU A 24 -21.35 -18.88 -10.94
C LEU A 24 -20.56 -18.61 -9.65
N VAL A 25 -20.49 -19.58 -8.73
CA VAL A 25 -19.71 -19.45 -7.48
C VAL A 25 -18.22 -19.23 -7.80
N LEU A 26 -17.65 -19.99 -8.73
CA LEU A 26 -16.26 -19.83 -9.14
C LEU A 26 -16.01 -18.46 -9.80
N LEU A 27 -16.93 -17.98 -10.63
CA LEU A 27 -16.83 -16.65 -11.26
C LEU A 27 -16.90 -15.53 -10.22
N VAL A 28 -17.80 -15.63 -9.24
CA VAL A 28 -17.90 -14.67 -8.13
C VAL A 28 -16.62 -14.69 -7.29
N TYR A 29 -16.10 -15.87 -6.96
CA TYR A 29 -14.86 -16.03 -6.20
C TYR A 29 -13.66 -15.42 -6.95
N ALA A 30 -13.53 -15.70 -8.25
CA ALA A 30 -12.47 -15.13 -9.08
C ALA A 30 -12.59 -13.60 -9.17
N GLY A 31 -13.80 -13.08 -9.36
CA GLY A 31 -14.07 -11.64 -9.38
C GLY A 31 -13.68 -10.97 -8.06
N LEU A 32 -14.09 -11.53 -6.92
CA LEU A 32 -13.72 -11.01 -5.60
C LEU A 32 -12.20 -11.08 -5.38
N SER A 33 -11.57 -12.17 -5.80
CA SER A 33 -10.12 -12.35 -5.67
C SER A 33 -9.35 -11.29 -6.46
N LEU A 34 -9.81 -10.94 -7.66
CA LEU A 34 -9.21 -9.87 -8.47
C LEU A 34 -9.36 -8.50 -7.80
N VAL A 35 -10.54 -8.18 -7.26
CA VAL A 35 -10.77 -6.93 -6.53
C VAL A 35 -9.86 -6.82 -5.31
N VAL A 36 -9.73 -7.89 -4.53
CA VAL A 36 -8.83 -7.94 -3.37
C VAL A 36 -7.37 -7.80 -3.82
N ALA A 37 -6.96 -8.50 -4.88
CA ALA A 37 -5.61 -8.41 -5.41
C ALA A 37 -5.26 -6.98 -5.84
N GLU A 38 -6.12 -6.31 -6.61
CA GLU A 38 -5.91 -4.91 -6.99
C GLU A 38 -5.83 -3.99 -5.78
N THR A 39 -6.76 -4.15 -4.83
CA THR A 39 -6.85 -3.31 -3.63
C THR A 39 -5.63 -3.46 -2.73
N LEU A 40 -4.96 -4.61 -2.72
CA LEU A 40 -3.77 -4.87 -1.91
C LEU A 40 -2.46 -4.54 -2.63
N THR A 41 -2.40 -4.71 -3.96
CA THR A 41 -1.16 -4.54 -4.73
C THR A 41 -0.91 -3.11 -5.21
N LYS A 42 -1.96 -2.30 -5.40
CA LYS A 42 -1.82 -0.91 -5.85
C LYS A 42 -1.95 0.05 -4.65
N PRO A 43 -0.86 0.71 -4.21
CA PRO A 43 -0.93 1.69 -3.14
C PRO A 43 -1.62 2.96 -3.63
N TYR A 44 -2.42 3.57 -2.75
CA TYR A 44 -3.01 4.88 -2.99
C TYR A 44 -2.04 5.99 -2.56
N ARG A 45 -1.72 6.94 -3.45
CA ARG A 45 -0.84 8.07 -3.12
C ARG A 45 -1.65 9.19 -2.47
N ARG A 46 -1.28 9.55 -1.24
CA ARG A 46 -1.87 10.67 -0.51
C ARG A 46 -1.05 11.95 -0.70
N ALA A 47 -1.73 13.09 -0.67
CA ALA A 47 -1.06 14.39 -0.56
C ALA A 47 -0.27 14.48 0.76
N LEU A 48 0.78 15.31 0.77
CA LEU A 48 1.54 15.58 1.99
C LEU A 48 0.65 16.39 2.95
N ALA A 49 0.47 15.87 4.17
CA ALA A 49 -0.32 16.52 5.21
C ALA A 49 0.49 17.53 6.03
N SER A 50 1.82 17.44 5.98
CA SER A 50 2.76 18.35 6.64
C SER A 50 4.11 18.32 5.95
N SER A 51 4.96 19.30 6.29
CA SER A 51 6.35 19.42 5.85
C SER A 51 7.25 19.85 7.01
N PRO A 52 8.57 19.63 6.95
CA PRO A 52 9.50 20.09 7.98
C PRO A 52 9.45 21.61 8.21
N ALA A 53 9.08 22.38 7.18
CA ALA A 53 8.90 23.83 7.28
C ALA A 53 7.79 24.23 8.26
N ASP A 54 6.75 23.40 8.43
CA ASP A 54 5.64 23.69 9.35
C ASP A 54 6.08 23.65 10.83
N PHE A 55 7.29 23.15 11.10
CA PHE A 55 7.89 22.99 12.43
C PHE A 55 9.21 23.76 12.57
N ASP A 56 9.48 24.71 11.67
CA ASP A 56 10.73 25.51 11.64
C ASP A 56 12.01 24.67 11.61
N LEU A 57 11.95 23.47 11.03
CA LEU A 57 13.11 22.60 10.89
C LEU A 57 13.95 23.03 9.69
N ALA A 58 15.28 23.06 9.85
CA ALA A 58 16.19 23.03 8.71
C ALA A 58 16.07 21.66 8.03
N TYR A 59 15.93 21.63 6.70
CA TYR A 59 15.84 20.39 5.94
C TYR A 59 16.34 20.57 4.51
N GLU A 60 16.65 19.44 3.88
CA GLU A 60 17.03 19.35 2.47
C GLU A 60 16.08 18.41 1.74
N ASP A 61 15.56 18.84 0.59
CA ASP A 61 14.89 17.95 -0.34
C ASP A 61 15.93 17.05 -1.01
N VAL A 62 15.83 15.74 -0.76
CA VAL A 62 16.74 14.74 -1.31
C VAL A 62 16.02 13.84 -2.30
N THR A 63 16.75 13.40 -3.33
CA THR A 63 16.27 12.41 -4.29
C THR A 63 17.37 11.40 -4.57
N PHE A 64 17.06 10.12 -4.48
CA PHE A 64 18.00 9.03 -4.75
C PHE A 64 17.31 7.86 -5.46
N PRO A 65 18.02 7.09 -6.30
CA PRO A 65 17.43 5.98 -7.02
C PRO A 65 17.14 4.79 -6.09
N SER A 66 16.02 4.10 -6.32
CA SER A 66 15.76 2.79 -5.74
C SER A 66 16.72 1.73 -6.31
N THR A 67 16.98 0.70 -5.51
CA THR A 67 17.80 -0.43 -5.93
C THR A 67 17.08 -1.25 -7.01
N GLY A 68 17.75 -1.49 -8.13
CA GLY A 68 17.31 -2.40 -9.20
C GLY A 68 16.55 -1.71 -10.34
N ASP A 69 15.51 -0.93 -10.03
CA ASP A 69 14.64 -0.26 -11.02
C ASP A 69 14.91 1.25 -11.17
N ALA A 70 15.81 1.81 -10.36
CA ALA A 70 16.24 3.22 -10.42
C ALA A 70 15.10 4.25 -10.36
N ILE A 71 13.96 3.89 -9.75
CA ILE A 71 12.84 4.80 -9.51
C ILE A 71 13.33 5.88 -8.53
N PRO A 72 13.14 7.17 -8.84
CA PRO A 72 13.57 8.25 -7.95
C PRO A 72 12.70 8.26 -6.69
N LEU A 73 13.32 7.96 -5.55
CA LEU A 73 12.73 8.08 -4.23
C LEU A 73 12.99 9.49 -3.70
N ARG A 74 11.95 10.16 -3.22
CA ARG A 74 11.98 11.55 -2.77
C ARG A 74 11.84 11.63 -1.26
N GLY A 75 12.63 12.46 -0.62
CA GLY A 75 12.63 12.57 0.82
C GLY A 75 13.06 13.92 1.35
N TRP A 76 13.06 14.01 2.67
CA TRP A 76 13.60 15.11 3.45
C TRP A 76 14.69 14.60 4.36
N PHE A 77 15.87 15.19 4.23
CA PHE A 77 16.95 15.04 5.20
C PHE A 77 16.87 16.21 6.20
N VAL A 78 16.77 15.90 7.48
CA VAL A 78 16.64 16.87 8.56
C VAL A 78 17.88 16.73 9.46
N PRO A 79 18.87 17.63 9.36
CA PRO A 79 20.12 17.51 10.10
C PRO A 79 19.97 17.88 11.58
N ALA A 80 20.74 17.20 12.43
CA ALA A 80 21.01 17.59 13.81
C ALA A 80 22.47 18.03 13.93
N ALA A 81 22.71 19.21 14.52
CA ALA A 81 24.03 19.82 14.59
C ALA A 81 25.05 18.88 15.26
N GLY A 82 26.16 18.61 14.57
CA GLY A 82 27.26 17.77 15.07
C GLY A 82 26.94 16.28 15.18
N SER A 83 25.84 15.80 14.60
CA SER A 83 25.44 14.39 14.66
C SER A 83 26.00 13.58 13.50
N ASP A 84 26.60 12.42 13.82
CA ASP A 84 27.02 11.37 12.87
C ASP A 84 26.00 10.23 12.77
N ARG A 85 24.85 10.34 13.44
CA ARG A 85 23.81 9.29 13.51
C ARG A 85 22.57 9.73 12.77
N VAL A 86 21.97 8.83 12.00
CA VAL A 86 20.72 9.08 11.27
C VAL A 86 19.67 8.04 11.62
N VAL A 87 18.44 8.49 11.81
CA VAL A 87 17.26 7.65 11.94
C VAL A 87 16.45 7.72 10.65
N LEU A 88 16.18 6.56 10.06
CA LEU A 88 15.33 6.43 8.89
C LEU A 88 13.87 6.29 9.33
N ILE A 89 13.01 7.20 8.91
CA ILE A 89 11.58 7.12 9.16
C ILE A 89 10.89 6.63 7.89
N VAL A 90 10.42 5.39 7.95
CA VAL A 90 9.78 4.69 6.83
C VAL A 90 8.28 4.61 7.07
N HIS A 91 7.48 4.98 6.06
CA HIS A 91 6.04 4.99 6.15
C HIS A 91 5.39 3.63 5.83
N GLY A 92 4.16 3.47 6.31
CA GLY A 92 3.34 2.29 6.03
C GLY A 92 2.66 2.35 4.66
N ARG A 93 1.84 1.33 4.37
CA ARG A 93 1.04 1.25 3.15
C ARG A 93 0.07 2.44 3.05
N ASN A 94 -0.11 2.96 1.83
CA ASN A 94 -1.01 4.10 1.54
C ASN A 94 -0.66 5.39 2.28
N SER A 95 0.62 5.59 2.56
CA SER A 95 1.17 6.75 3.25
C SER A 95 2.29 7.38 2.41
N ASN A 96 2.98 8.38 2.96
CA ASN A 96 4.10 9.09 2.35
C ASN A 96 5.11 9.54 3.42
N ARG A 97 6.15 10.26 3.05
CA ARG A 97 7.22 10.73 3.95
C ARG A 97 6.74 11.59 5.12
N ALA A 98 5.58 12.25 5.02
CA ALA A 98 4.98 12.97 6.14
C ALA A 98 4.27 12.03 7.14
N GLY A 99 3.97 10.80 6.73
CA GLY A 99 3.21 9.81 7.49
C GLY A 99 1.69 10.05 7.44
N ASP A 100 0.93 9.11 8.02
CA ASP A 100 -0.52 9.25 8.18
C ASP A 100 -0.92 10.45 9.05
N ASN A 101 -1.46 11.48 8.40
CA ASN A 101 -1.82 12.77 9.00
C ASN A 101 -0.60 13.60 9.44
N GLY A 102 0.58 13.39 8.85
CA GLY A 102 1.73 14.28 9.05
C GLY A 102 2.56 14.05 10.31
N GLN A 103 2.32 12.95 11.03
CA GLN A 103 2.96 12.60 12.31
C GLN A 103 4.46 12.25 12.20
N HIS A 104 4.99 11.97 11.01
CA HIS A 104 6.42 11.70 10.89
C HIS A 104 7.27 12.96 11.06
N VAL A 105 6.75 14.12 10.67
CA VAL A 105 7.48 15.39 10.79
C VAL A 105 7.73 15.77 12.27
N PRO A 106 6.75 15.75 13.19
CA PRO A 106 7.03 16.00 14.60
C PRO A 106 7.92 14.90 15.23
N ASN A 107 7.87 13.66 14.74
CA ASN A 107 8.81 12.62 15.17
C ASN A 107 10.24 12.96 14.75
N ALA A 108 10.45 13.46 13.53
CA ALA A 108 11.74 13.94 13.06
C ALA A 108 12.25 15.12 13.90
N ALA A 109 11.37 16.08 14.22
CA ALA A 109 11.69 17.19 15.12
C ALA A 109 12.18 16.67 16.48
N ALA A 110 11.48 15.70 17.06
CA ALA A 110 11.82 15.12 18.36
C ALA A 110 13.16 14.36 18.35
N LEU A 111 13.54 13.75 17.22
CA LEU A 111 14.82 13.06 17.04
C LEU A 111 15.97 14.06 16.86
N VAL A 112 15.76 15.10 16.07
CA VAL A 112 16.73 16.18 15.88
C VAL A 112 17.01 16.90 17.20
N ALA A 113 15.98 17.17 17.99
CA ALA A 113 16.11 17.73 19.34
C ALA A 113 16.92 16.83 20.30
N ARG A 114 17.08 15.54 19.98
CA ARG A 114 17.88 14.55 20.74
C ARG A 114 19.25 14.29 20.10
N GLY A 115 19.63 15.05 19.08
CA GLY A 115 20.94 14.93 18.43
C GLY A 115 21.02 13.81 17.38
N TYR A 116 19.89 13.41 16.79
CA TYR A 116 19.87 12.47 15.66
C TYR A 116 19.43 13.18 14.38
N ASN A 117 20.17 12.99 13.29
CA ASN A 117 19.65 13.33 11.96
C ASN A 117 18.41 12.47 11.67
N ALA A 118 17.49 12.97 10.85
CA ALA A 118 16.35 12.20 10.38
C ALA A 118 16.28 12.19 8.86
N LEU A 119 16.01 11.03 8.26
CA LEU A 119 15.70 10.90 6.83
C LEU A 119 14.31 10.30 6.68
N LEU A 120 13.42 11.05 6.04
CA LEU A 120 12.05 10.65 5.73
C LEU A 120 11.93 10.55 4.22
N PHE A 121 11.47 9.44 3.67
CA PHE A 121 11.35 9.31 2.21
C PHE A 121 10.12 8.48 1.80
N ASP A 122 9.67 8.73 0.57
CA ASP A 122 8.56 8.02 -0.04
C ASP A 122 9.05 6.66 -0.57
N LEU A 123 8.38 5.58 -0.17
CA LEU A 123 8.53 4.25 -0.75
C LEU A 123 7.97 4.22 -2.19
N ARG A 124 8.44 3.26 -2.98
CA ARG A 124 8.01 3.06 -4.38
C ARG A 124 6.54 2.68 -4.53
#